data_AF-A0AAV9CC93-F1
#
_entry.id   AF-A0AAV9CC93-F1
#
_cell.length_a   1.000
_cell.length_b   1.000
_cell.length_c   1.000
_cell.angle_alpha   90.00
_cell.angle_beta   90.00
_cell.angle_gamma   90.00
#
_symmetry.space_group_name_H-M   'P 1'
#
loop_
_entity.id
_entity.type
_entity.pdbx_description
1 polymer ?
#
loop_
_entity_poly.entity_id
_entity_poly.type
_entity_poly.pdbx_seq_one_letter_code
_entity_poly.pdbx_strand_id
1 'polypeptide(L)'
;MQRVGDFKLPSFFNYPPYFTLQPVRETREKQVQLWKELILDYCRTLKVFTIGLEEDFPLFSNPEIQVRDNGLEDSVMTVEDIRSGIESRGTELEGIDRTVLMRALKLLEQKGKVAIFKGTSADDEGVKFSA
;
A
#
# COMPACT_ATOMS: atom_id res chain seq x y z
N MET A 1 -19.66 9.16 13.59
CA MET A 1 -18.48 10.05 13.48
C MET A 1 -17.40 9.45 14.34
N GLN A 2 -16.36 8.87 13.73
CA GLN A 2 -15.31 8.16 14.44
C GLN A 2 -14.46 9.15 15.26
N ARG A 3 -13.89 8.70 16.38
CA ARG A 3 -13.04 9.53 17.25
C ARG A 3 -11.86 8.73 17.76
N VAL A 4 -10.75 9.43 17.98
CA VAL A 4 -9.59 8.92 18.72
C VAL A 4 -9.44 9.81 19.95
N GLY A 5 -9.84 9.30 21.12
CA GLY A 5 -10.05 10.14 22.31
C GLY A 5 -11.10 11.24 22.03
N ASP A 6 -10.73 12.49 22.29
CA ASP A 6 -11.59 13.66 22.05
C ASP A 6 -11.48 14.22 20.62
N PHE A 7 -10.55 13.71 19.81
CA PHE A 7 -10.35 14.17 18.44
C PHE A 7 -11.42 13.59 17.50
N LYS A 8 -12.07 14.46 16.72
CA LYS A 8 -13.07 14.05 15.72
C LYS A 8 -12.39 13.74 14.40
N LEU A 9 -12.52 12.50 13.93
CA LEU A 9 -11.95 12.12 12.64
C LEU A 9 -12.79 12.67 11.48
N PRO A 10 -12.14 13.10 10.38
CA PRO A 10 -12.83 13.57 9.19
C PRO A 10 -13.53 12.41 8.47
N SER A 11 -14.52 12.73 7.64
CA SER A 11 -15.31 11.73 6.91
C SER A 11 -14.47 10.87 5.95
N PHE A 12 -13.46 11.46 5.31
CA PHE A 12 -12.55 10.75 4.41
C PHE A 12 -11.68 9.70 5.12
N PHE A 13 -11.59 9.73 6.45
CA PHE A 13 -10.88 8.70 7.20
C PHE A 13 -11.55 7.31 7.10
N ASN A 14 -12.80 7.24 6.64
CA ASN A 14 -13.51 5.99 6.34
C ASN A 14 -13.51 5.65 4.84
N TYR A 15 -12.71 6.36 4.03
CA TYR A 15 -12.60 6.11 2.59
C TYR A 15 -11.37 5.22 2.31
N PRO A 16 -11.52 3.93 1.95
CA PRO A 16 -10.39 3.02 1.81
C PRO A 16 -9.24 3.51 0.91
N PRO A 17 -9.50 4.14 -0.26
CA PRO A 17 -8.42 4.66 -1.11
C PRO A 17 -7.56 5.74 -0.45
N TYR A 18 -8.02 6.36 0.65
CA TYR A 18 -7.21 7.31 1.42
C TYR A 18 -5.96 6.67 2.05
N PHE A 19 -6.01 5.37 2.36
CA PHE A 19 -4.92 4.61 2.98
C PHE A 19 -4.01 3.89 1.95
N THR A 20 -4.32 3.97 0.66
CA THR A 20 -3.54 3.37 -0.42
C THR A 20 -2.98 4.46 -1.32
N LEU A 21 -1.69 4.45 -1.61
CA LEU A 21 -1.05 5.50 -2.42
C LEU A 21 -1.76 5.64 -3.78
N GLN A 22 -2.23 6.85 -4.10
CA GLN A 22 -3.00 7.04 -5.32
C GLN A 22 -2.08 7.04 -6.56
N PRO A 23 -2.46 6.32 -7.63
CA PRO A 23 -1.61 6.19 -8.83
C PRO A 23 -1.55 7.47 -9.66
N VAL A 24 -2.66 8.22 -9.66
CA VAL A 24 -2.79 9.47 -10.42
C VAL A 24 -2.12 10.61 -9.64
N ARG A 25 -1.19 11.32 -10.28
CA ARG A 25 -0.39 12.38 -9.65
C ARG A 25 -1.24 13.43 -8.94
N GLU A 26 -2.27 13.97 -9.59
CA GLU A 26 -3.15 14.99 -9.00
C GLU A 26 -3.88 14.46 -7.76
N THR A 27 -4.41 13.22 -7.84
CA THR A 27 -5.11 12.57 -6.72
C THR A 27 -4.14 12.28 -5.57
N ARG A 28 -2.90 11.88 -5.88
CA ARG A 28 -1.84 11.66 -4.89
C ARG A 28 -1.44 12.95 -4.18
N GLU A 29 -1.32 14.05 -4.91
CA GLU A 29 -1.03 15.37 -4.32
C GLU A 29 -2.14 15.78 -3.33
N LYS A 30 -3.41 15.56 -3.69
CA LYS A 30 -4.56 15.77 -2.78
C LYS A 30 -4.52 14.83 -1.57
N GLN A 31 -4.22 13.54 -1.77
CA GLN A 31 -4.10 12.56 -0.68
C GLN A 31 -3.02 12.97 0.32
N VAL A 32 -1.83 13.36 -0.15
CA VAL A 32 -0.73 13.82 0.71
C VAL A 32 -1.11 15.10 1.46
N GLN A 33 -1.83 16.02 0.81
CA GLN A 33 -2.32 17.23 1.47
C GLN A 33 -3.29 16.92 2.62
N LEU A 34 -4.25 16.02 2.40
CA LEU A 34 -5.19 15.56 3.42
C LEU A 34 -4.48 14.88 4.60
N TRP A 35 -3.46 14.05 4.34
CA TRP A 35 -2.64 13.45 5.39
C TRP A 35 -1.92 14.49 6.25
N LYS A 36 -1.30 15.49 5.62
CA LYS A 36 -0.63 16.58 6.33
C LYS A 36 -1.59 17.34 7.24
N GLU A 37 -2.75 17.73 6.71
CA GLU A 37 -3.77 18.45 7.47
C GLU A 37 -4.26 17.63 8.67
N LEU A 38 -4.58 16.35 8.46
CA LEU A 38 -5.04 15.45 9.51
C LEU A 38 -4.01 15.26 10.62
N ILE A 39 -2.75 14.99 10.26
CA ILE A 39 -1.67 14.80 11.25
C ILE A 39 -1.45 16.08 12.06
N LEU A 40 -1.39 17.23 11.40
CA LEU A 40 -1.17 18.51 12.09
C LEU A 40 -2.31 18.86 13.04
N ASP A 41 -3.56 18.63 12.63
CA ASP A 41 -4.74 18.91 13.46
C ASP A 41 -4.82 17.97 14.68
N TYR A 42 -4.53 16.68 14.47
CA TYR A 42 -4.44 15.68 15.54
C TYR A 42 -3.35 16.04 16.56
N CYS A 43 -2.13 16.34 16.09
CA CYS A 43 -1.02 16.71 16.95
C CYS A 43 -1.29 17.99 17.73
N ARG A 44 -1.92 18.99 17.09
CA ARG A 44 -2.33 20.23 17.75
C ARG A 44 -3.38 19.99 18.83
N THR A 45 -4.40 19.18 18.54
CA THR A 45 -5.53 18.94 19.44
C THR A 45 -5.12 18.15 20.67
N LEU A 46 -4.32 17.09 20.48
CA LEU A 46 -3.88 16.20 21.56
C LEU A 46 -2.52 16.58 22.15
N LYS A 47 -1.93 17.71 21.72
CA LYS A 47 -0.62 18.21 22.16
C LYS A 47 0.49 17.17 22.01
N VAL A 48 0.50 16.48 20.87
CA VAL A 48 1.56 15.54 20.48
C VAL A 48 2.66 16.33 19.77
N PHE A 49 3.88 16.32 20.32
CA PHE A 49 5.02 17.07 19.78
C PHE A 49 6.11 16.19 19.17
N THR A 50 5.99 14.87 19.33
CA THR A 50 6.94 13.87 18.83
C THR A 50 6.15 12.71 18.25
N ILE A 51 6.51 12.28 17.04
CA ILE A 51 5.94 11.10 16.38
C ILE A 51 7.09 10.12 16.16
N GLY A 52 7.03 8.95 16.79
CA GLY A 52 7.95 7.85 16.52
C GLY A 52 7.59 7.20 15.18
N LEU A 53 8.58 6.89 14.35
CA LEU A 53 8.37 6.18 13.08
C LEU A 53 8.24 4.66 13.27
N GLU A 54 8.75 4.14 14.39
CA GLU A 54 8.74 2.72 14.73
C GLU A 54 7.54 2.32 15.60
N GLU A 55 6.79 3.29 16.12
CA GLU A 55 5.63 3.06 16.98
C GLU A 55 4.33 3.17 16.17
N ASP A 56 3.32 2.38 16.55
CA ASP A 56 2.00 2.43 15.93
C ASP A 56 1.35 3.82 16.14
N PHE A 57 1.30 4.61 15.07
CA PHE A 57 0.65 5.91 15.10
C PHE A 57 -0.85 5.79 14.76
N PRO A 58 -1.78 6.24 15.64
CA PRO A 58 -3.21 5.96 15.51
C PRO A 58 -3.88 6.46 14.23
N LEU A 59 -3.26 7.40 13.51
CA LEU A 59 -3.82 7.90 12.24
C LEU A 59 -3.45 7.03 11.05
N PHE A 60 -2.41 6.20 11.11
CA PHE A 60 -1.96 5.40 9.96
C PHE A 60 -2.70 4.07 9.81
N SER A 61 -3.59 3.75 10.74
CA SER A 61 -4.50 2.62 10.63
C SER A 61 -5.92 3.06 10.96
N ASN A 62 -6.90 2.45 10.30
CA ASN A 62 -8.29 2.55 10.70
C ASN A 62 -8.80 1.12 10.88
N PRO A 63 -9.18 0.67 12.08
CA PRO A 63 -9.70 -0.70 12.27
C PRO A 63 -10.92 -1.05 11.40
N GLU A 64 -11.69 -0.05 10.98
CA GLU A 64 -12.84 -0.21 10.07
C GLU A 64 -12.41 -0.39 8.60
N ILE A 65 -11.17 -0.02 8.27
CA ILE A 65 -10.57 -0.19 6.96
C ILE A 65 -9.44 -1.21 7.12
N GLN A 66 -9.64 -2.41 6.62
CA GLN A 66 -8.55 -3.37 6.52
C GLN A 66 -7.56 -2.88 5.46
N VAL A 67 -6.62 -2.00 5.83
CA VAL A 67 -5.53 -1.54 4.94
C VAL A 67 -4.60 -2.71 4.59
N ARG A 68 -4.61 -3.80 5.37
CA ARG A 68 -3.98 -5.07 4.94
C ARG A 68 -4.71 -5.70 3.74
N ASP A 69 -6.02 -5.51 3.63
CA ASP A 69 -6.79 -5.69 2.39
C ASP A 69 -6.62 -4.51 1.41
N ASN A 70 -5.39 -4.01 1.19
CA ASN A 70 -5.08 -3.12 0.06
C ASN A 70 -5.37 -3.78 -1.31
N GLY A 71 -6.01 -4.95 -1.34
CA GLY A 71 -6.27 -5.73 -2.55
C GLY A 71 -4.98 -6.13 -3.26
N LEU A 72 -3.89 -6.31 -2.51
CA LEU A 72 -2.59 -6.80 -3.00
C LEU A 72 -2.18 -8.09 -2.28
N GLU A 73 -2.47 -8.21 -0.99
CA GLU A 73 -2.56 -9.53 -0.34
C GLU A 73 -3.77 -10.25 -0.96
N ASP A 74 -3.56 -11.49 -1.39
CA ASP A 74 -4.49 -12.32 -2.17
C ASP A 74 -4.82 -11.90 -3.60
N SER A 75 -4.44 -10.70 -4.05
CA SER A 75 -4.63 -10.27 -5.44
C SER A 75 -3.54 -10.81 -6.34
N VAL A 76 -3.97 -11.23 -7.53
CA VAL A 76 -3.07 -11.70 -8.57
C VAL A 76 -2.61 -10.49 -9.36
N MET A 77 -1.33 -10.13 -9.22
CA MET A 77 -0.67 -9.11 -10.05
C MET A 77 0.16 -9.80 -11.14
N THR A 78 0.26 -9.22 -12.33
CA THR A 78 1.10 -9.81 -13.37
C THR A 78 2.58 -9.53 -13.10
N VAL A 79 3.46 -10.34 -13.69
CA VAL A 79 4.90 -10.04 -13.69
C VAL A 79 5.18 -8.66 -14.29
N GLU A 80 4.40 -8.22 -15.29
CA GLU A 80 4.53 -6.89 -15.88
C GLU A 80 4.09 -5.76 -14.95
N ASP A 81 3.11 -5.98 -14.07
CA ASP A 81 2.72 -5.01 -13.04
C ASP A 81 3.87 -4.78 -12.04
N ILE A 82 4.63 -5.83 -11.71
CA ILE A 82 5.80 -5.72 -10.81
C ILE A 82 6.95 -4.96 -11.49
N ARG A 83 7.13 -5.12 -12.81
CA ARG A 83 8.25 -4.52 -13.57
C ARG A 83 7.97 -3.09 -14.03
N SER A 84 6.72 -2.80 -14.38
CA SER A 84 6.34 -1.58 -15.11
C SER A 84 5.11 -0.88 -14.52
N GLY A 85 4.44 -1.52 -13.56
CA GLY A 85 3.29 -0.96 -12.87
C GLY A 85 3.67 0.23 -12.01
N ILE A 86 2.66 1.01 -11.64
CA ILE A 86 2.83 2.30 -10.97
C ILE A 86 3.51 2.13 -9.61
N GLU A 87 3.23 1.03 -8.91
CA GLU A 87 3.82 0.69 -7.61
C GLU A 87 5.33 0.43 -7.68
N SER A 88 5.84 0.00 -8.85
CA SER A 88 7.26 -0.28 -9.04
C SER A 88 8.09 0.98 -9.34
N ARG A 89 7.44 2.09 -9.76
CA ARG A 89 8.14 3.29 -10.25
C ARG A 89 8.98 3.96 -9.17
N GLY A 90 10.23 4.27 -9.51
CA GLY A 90 11.21 4.84 -8.59
C GLY A 90 11.81 3.84 -7.60
N THR A 91 11.51 2.54 -7.75
CA THR A 91 12.15 1.46 -6.99
C THR A 91 13.12 0.69 -7.88
N GLU A 92 13.97 -0.15 -7.27
CA GLU A 92 14.89 -1.03 -8.00
C GLU A 92 14.18 -2.12 -8.82
N LEU A 93 12.86 -2.29 -8.63
CA LEU A 93 12.05 -3.21 -9.40
C LEU A 93 11.59 -2.61 -10.74
N GLU A 94 11.61 -1.28 -10.89
CA GLU A 94 11.24 -0.64 -12.16
C GLU A 94 12.19 -1.07 -13.28
N GLY A 95 11.64 -1.70 -14.32
CA GLY A 95 12.40 -2.14 -15.48
C GLY A 95 13.32 -3.34 -15.22
N ILE A 96 13.21 -4.02 -14.08
CA ILE A 96 14.02 -5.21 -13.78
C ILE A 96 13.89 -6.25 -14.91
N ASP A 97 14.99 -6.92 -15.23
CA ASP A 97 14.98 -8.00 -16.20
C ASP A 97 13.99 -9.11 -15.77
N ARG A 98 13.13 -9.52 -16.70
CA ARG A 98 12.07 -10.50 -16.44
C ARG A 98 12.63 -11.82 -15.94
N THR A 99 13.77 -12.27 -16.46
CA THR A 99 14.39 -13.54 -16.05
C THR A 99 14.89 -13.47 -14.61
N VAL A 100 15.48 -12.34 -14.21
CA VAL A 100 15.94 -12.11 -12.84
C VAL A 100 14.77 -12.10 -11.87
N LEU A 101 13.71 -11.34 -12.18
CA LEU A 101 12.51 -11.27 -11.35
C LEU A 101 11.87 -12.65 -11.20
N MET A 102 11.71 -13.41 -12.28
CA MET A 102 11.15 -14.76 -12.22
C MET A 102 11.98 -15.74 -11.40
N ARG A 103 13.32 -15.60 -11.38
CA ARG A 103 14.16 -16.41 -10.48
C ARG A 103 13.90 -16.06 -9.02
N ALA A 104 13.78 -14.78 -8.68
CA ALA A 104 13.47 -14.34 -7.32
C ALA A 104 12.07 -14.82 -6.88
N LEU A 105 11.06 -14.67 -7.73
CA LEU A 105 9.68 -15.11 -7.44
C LEU A 105 9.60 -16.62 -7.22
N LYS A 106 10.30 -17.43 -8.02
CA LYS A 106 10.38 -18.90 -7.81
C LYS A 106 11.01 -19.28 -6.47
N LEU A 107 12.01 -18.53 -6.02
CA LEU A 107 12.61 -18.76 -4.70
C LEU A 107 11.65 -18.38 -3.57
N LEU A 108 10.82 -17.34 -3.76
CA LEU A 108 9.79 -16.96 -2.80
C LEU A 108 8.64 -17.96 -2.78
N GLU A 109 8.28 -18.54 -3.93
CA GLU A 109 7.28 -19.60 -4.04
C GLU A 109 7.71 -20.86 -3.28
N GLN A 110 8.97 -21.27 -3.40
CA GLN A 110 9.53 -22.38 -2.61
C GLN A 110 9.48 -22.13 -1.09
N LYS A 111 9.47 -20.86 -0.67
CA LYS A 111 9.36 -20.45 0.73
C LYS A 111 7.92 -20.25 1.19
N GLY A 112 6.93 -20.52 0.34
CA GLY A 112 5.51 -20.33 0.64
C GLY A 112 5.05 -18.87 0.71
N LYS A 113 5.89 -17.92 0.27
CA LYS A 113 5.58 -16.49 0.33
C LYS A 113 4.84 -15.97 -0.89
N VAL A 114 4.86 -16.72 -1.98
CA VAL A 114 4.28 -16.35 -3.27
C VAL A 114 3.64 -17.58 -3.91
N ALA A 115 2.55 -17.39 -4.66
CA ALA A 115 2.02 -18.37 -5.60
C ALA A 115 2.07 -17.79 -7.03
N ILE A 116 2.62 -18.56 -7.98
CA ILE A 116 2.70 -18.16 -9.39
C ILE A 116 1.65 -18.93 -10.19
N PHE A 117 0.82 -18.20 -10.94
CA PHE A 117 -0.21 -18.72 -11.83
C PHE A 117 0.25 -18.58 -13.28
N LYS A 118 0.21 -19.68 -14.03
CA LYS A 118 0.49 -19.64 -15.47
C LYS A 118 -0.78 -19.24 -16.21
N GLY A 119 -0.76 -18.08 -16.86
CA GLY A 119 -1.80 -17.70 -17.79
C GLY A 119 -1.67 -18.42 -19.13
N THR A 120 -2.50 -18.00 -20.09
CA THR A 120 -2.58 -18.56 -21.45
C THR A 120 -1.40 -18.18 -22.35
N SER A 121 -0.67 -17.12 -22.02
CA SER A 121 0.56 -16.71 -22.69
C SER A 121 1.70 -16.53 -21.69
N ALA A 122 2.94 -16.46 -22.20
CA ALA A 122 4.12 -16.24 -21.36
C ALA A 122 4.09 -14.88 -20.64
N ASP A 123 3.35 -13.91 -21.16
CA ASP A 123 3.24 -12.56 -20.57
C ASP A 123 2.09 -12.48 -19.55
N ASP A 124 1.27 -13.53 -19.42
CA ASP A 124 0.13 -13.63 -18.50
C ASP A 124 0.47 -14.39 -17.20
N GLU A 125 1.74 -14.39 -16.76
CA GLU A 125 2.10 -14.99 -15.47
C GLU A 125 1.59 -14.10 -14.32
N GLY A 126 0.63 -14.63 -13.57
CA GLY A 126 0.08 -14.01 -12.37
C GLY A 126 0.89 -14.37 -11.13
N VAL A 127 1.02 -13.45 -10.20
CA VAL A 127 1.80 -13.55 -8.97
C VAL A 127 0.90 -13.11 -7.82
N LYS A 128 0.78 -13.94 -6.79
CA LYS A 128 0.04 -13.63 -5.58
C LYS A 128 0.97 -13.74 -4.39
N PHE A 129 1.07 -12.70 -3.58
CA PHE A 129 1.87 -12.73 -2.36
C PHE A 129 1.01 -13.22 -1.19
N SER A 130 1.59 -14.12 -0.40
CA SER A 130 1.00 -14.65 0.83
C SER A 130 1.55 -13.88 2.03
N ALA A 131 0.70 -13.64 3.03
CA ALA A 131 1.08 -13.05 4.32
C ALA A 131 1.94 -13.99 5.18
#